data_AF-A0A2G6GSE1-F1
#
_entry.id   AF-A0A2G6GSE1-F1
#
_cell.length_a   1.000
_cell.length_b   1.000
_cell.length_c   1.000
_cell.angle_alpha   90.00
_cell.angle_beta   90.00
_cell.angle_gamma   90.00
#
_symmetry.space_group_name_H-M   'P 1'
#
loop_
_entity.id
_entity.type
_entity.pdbx_description
1 polymer ?
#
loop_
_entity_poly.entity_id
_entity_poly.type
_entity_poly.pdbx_seq_one_letter_code
_entity_poly.pdbx_strand_id
1 'polypeptide(L)'
;MKKKYPKEFLKLTKSISNKRAKIVIDHILEHGFISTEDLEKTYGYSHPPRAARDVREAGIPLETFETKSSEGKSIAAYRFGDLSKMQNNRSGGRLVFSKEFKKKLYQTNNGHCYICNGKFEERYLQIDHRVPYEISGDGEYFQQNINDYMLLCASCNRAKSWSCEHCKNWTDEKDVKSCLKCYWGKPEDYEHIALEKIRRLELTWQGEEVYFFEKIKKEAENRGTALSKYVKSLLKKYLKQ
;
A
#
# COMPACT_ATOMS: atom_id res chain seq x y z
N MET A 1 22.52 18.12 25.36
CA MET A 1 22.62 19.22 24.37
C MET A 1 21.40 19.14 23.46
N LYS A 2 20.57 20.20 23.36
CA LYS A 2 19.44 20.21 22.42
C LYS A 2 19.99 20.08 21.00
N LYS A 3 19.62 19.02 20.27
CA LYS A 3 19.99 18.84 18.85
C LYS A 3 19.53 20.09 18.10
N LYS A 4 20.46 20.75 17.40
CA LYS A 4 20.15 21.93 16.59
C LYS A 4 19.63 21.47 15.23
N TYR A 5 18.32 21.50 15.05
CA TYR A 5 17.70 21.14 13.79
C TYR A 5 17.71 22.30 12.78
N PRO A 6 17.72 22.03 11.46
CA PRO A 6 17.62 23.07 10.43
C PRO A 6 16.34 23.90 10.57
N LYS A 7 16.41 25.19 10.25
CA LYS A 7 15.23 26.09 10.31
C LYS A 7 14.09 25.63 9.41
N GLU A 8 14.42 25.14 8.22
CA GLU A 8 13.43 24.64 7.25
C GLU A 8 12.69 23.42 7.78
N PHE A 9 13.39 22.50 8.44
CA PHE A 9 12.78 21.34 9.10
C PHE A 9 11.79 21.75 10.19
N LEU A 10 12.17 22.70 11.05
CA LEU A 10 11.27 23.21 12.09
C LEU A 10 10.07 23.96 11.51
N LYS A 11 10.19 24.53 10.30
CA LYS A 11 9.07 25.15 9.59
C LYS A 11 8.13 24.07 9.04
N LEU A 12 8.67 23.01 8.45
CA LEU A 12 7.90 21.87 7.95
C LEU A 12 7.11 21.20 9.08
N THR A 13 7.75 20.89 10.21
CA THR A 13 7.11 20.21 11.34
C THR A 13 5.91 21.01 11.87
N LYS A 14 6.01 22.33 11.91
CA LYS A 14 4.91 23.23 12.31
C LYS A 14 3.75 23.26 11.31
N SER A 15 4.03 23.04 10.03
CA SER A 15 3.00 23.05 8.97
C SER A 15 2.16 21.77 8.91
N ILE A 16 2.67 20.66 9.46
CA ILE A 16 1.96 19.38 9.48
C ILE A 16 0.71 19.53 10.36
N SER A 17 -0.45 19.07 9.90
CA SER A 17 -1.72 19.15 10.64
C SER A 17 -2.18 17.80 11.22
N ASN A 18 -1.63 16.69 10.72
CA ASN A 18 -1.95 15.34 11.19
C ASN A 18 -1.55 15.15 12.67
N LYS A 19 -2.55 14.89 13.54
CA LYS A 19 -2.36 14.74 14.99
C LYS A 19 -1.39 13.60 15.35
N ARG A 20 -1.48 12.44 14.68
CA ARG A 20 -0.61 11.29 14.96
C ARG A 20 0.83 11.59 14.58
N ALA A 21 1.03 12.21 13.42
CA ALA A 21 2.35 12.62 12.98
C ALA A 21 2.98 13.64 13.94
N LYS A 22 2.21 14.63 14.40
CA LYS A 22 2.68 15.63 15.39
C LYS A 22 3.19 14.97 16.66
N ILE A 23 2.42 14.05 17.24
CA ILE A 23 2.81 13.36 18.48
C ILE A 23 4.17 12.66 18.32
N VAL A 24 4.36 11.94 17.21
CA VAL A 24 5.64 11.28 16.90
C VAL A 24 6.76 12.31 16.75
N ILE A 25 6.54 13.38 16.00
CA ILE A 25 7.54 14.43 15.73
C ILE A 25 7.94 15.14 17.02
N ASP A 26 6.97 15.59 17.82
CA ASP A 26 7.19 16.36 19.04
C ASP A 26 7.94 15.50 20.07
N HIS A 27 7.57 14.23 20.21
CA HIS A 27 8.27 13.31 21.10
C HIS A 27 9.73 13.07 20.66
N ILE A 28 10.00 12.89 19.35
CA ILE A 28 11.37 12.74 18.85
C ILE A 28 12.18 14.05 19.02
N LEU A 29 11.55 15.22 18.86
CA LEU A 29 12.20 16.51 19.10
C LEU A 29 12.64 16.67 20.56
N GLU A 30 11.83 16.17 21.50
CA GLU A 30 12.09 16.27 22.94
C GLU A 30 13.06 15.18 23.44
N HIS A 31 12.81 13.92 23.11
CA HIS A 31 13.49 12.76 23.67
C HIS A 31 14.53 12.11 22.73
N GLY A 32 14.55 12.52 21.46
CA GLY A 32 15.51 12.06 20.45
C GLY A 32 15.07 10.83 19.66
N PHE A 33 14.14 10.03 20.18
CA PHE A 33 13.46 8.93 19.49
C PHE A 33 12.10 8.66 20.16
N ILE A 34 11.22 7.89 19.51
CA ILE A 34 9.97 7.38 20.07
C ILE A 34 9.86 5.88 19.78
N SER A 35 9.54 5.07 20.79
CA SER A 35 9.37 3.62 20.64
C SER A 35 7.93 3.22 20.32
N THR A 36 7.71 1.97 19.91
CA THR A 36 6.35 1.43 19.80
C THR A 36 5.65 1.40 21.16
N GLU A 37 6.40 1.20 22.25
CA GLU A 37 5.87 1.22 23.61
C GLU A 37 5.41 2.63 24.03
N ASP A 38 6.15 3.68 23.68
CA ASP A 38 5.72 5.06 23.93
C ASP A 38 4.40 5.36 23.21
N LEU A 39 4.30 4.95 21.95
CA LEU A 39 3.10 5.13 21.15
C LEU A 39 1.88 4.42 21.75
N GLU A 40 2.05 3.20 22.26
CA GLU A 40 0.98 2.41 22.86
C GLU A 40 0.62 2.90 24.27
N LYS A 41 1.60 2.98 25.18
CA LYS A 41 1.39 3.23 26.60
C LYS A 41 1.23 4.71 26.94
N THR A 42 2.04 5.58 26.33
CA THR A 42 2.03 7.03 26.64
C THR A 42 0.93 7.75 25.86
N TYR A 43 0.72 7.36 24.60
CA TYR A 43 -0.18 8.08 23.69
C TYR A 43 -1.44 7.29 23.27
N GLY A 44 -1.58 6.03 23.70
CA GLY A 44 -2.80 5.23 23.46
C GLY A 44 -3.01 4.78 22.01
N TYR A 45 -1.97 4.74 21.18
CA TYR A 45 -2.08 4.33 19.78
C TYR A 45 -1.90 2.82 19.60
N SER A 46 -2.99 2.12 19.24
CA SER A 46 -3.01 0.68 19.00
C SER A 46 -2.24 0.21 17.75
N HIS A 47 -1.82 1.14 16.87
CA HIS A 47 -1.08 0.81 15.65
C HIS A 47 0.17 1.71 15.49
N PRO A 48 1.21 1.53 16.30
CA PRO A 48 2.42 2.35 16.26
C PRO A 48 3.09 2.48 14.90
N PRO A 49 3.21 1.41 14.07
CA PRO A 49 3.82 1.55 12.75
C PRO A 49 3.09 2.54 11.83
N ARG A 50 1.76 2.70 12.00
CA ARG A 50 0.98 3.68 11.21
C ARG A 50 1.33 5.10 11.60
N ALA A 51 1.54 5.38 12.89
CA ALA A 51 1.93 6.72 13.34
C ALA A 51 3.30 7.13 12.76
N ALA A 52 4.27 6.21 12.77
CA ALA A 52 5.57 6.44 12.11
C ALA A 52 5.42 6.63 10.58
N ARG A 53 4.51 5.88 9.95
CA ARG A 53 4.20 6.03 8.52
C ARG A 53 3.59 7.40 8.21
N ASP A 54 2.70 7.93 9.05
CA ASP A 54 2.11 9.27 8.86
C ASP A 54 3.19 10.37 8.83
N VAL A 55 4.27 10.24 9.61
CA VAL A 55 5.40 11.18 9.58
C VAL A 55 6.17 11.11 8.27
N ARG A 56 6.42 9.90 7.77
CA ARG A 56 7.06 9.70 6.45
C ARG A 56 6.18 10.24 5.32
N GLU A 57 4.88 10.01 5.40
CA GLU A 57 3.89 10.53 4.44
C GLU A 57 3.80 12.06 4.47
N ALA A 58 4.08 12.68 5.62
CA ALA A 58 4.18 14.14 5.78
C ALA A 58 5.52 14.73 5.28
N GLY A 59 6.38 13.91 4.69
CA GLY A 59 7.64 14.33 4.09
C GLY A 59 8.85 14.36 5.03
N ILE A 60 8.72 13.82 6.26
CA ILE A 60 9.82 13.75 7.22
C ILE A 60 10.42 12.33 7.25
N PRO A 61 11.71 12.17 6.93
CA PRO A 61 12.35 10.85 6.94
C PRO A 61 12.54 10.35 8.37
N LEU A 62 12.15 9.09 8.60
CA LEU A 62 12.38 8.37 9.85
C LEU A 62 13.23 7.12 9.63
N GLU A 63 14.24 6.97 10.47
CA GLU A 63 15.01 5.73 10.63
C GLU A 63 14.32 4.84 11.68
N THR A 64 14.15 3.56 11.36
CA THR A 64 13.68 2.55 12.31
C THR A 64 14.88 1.79 12.87
N PHE A 65 14.94 1.62 14.19
CA PHE A 65 15.97 0.85 14.89
C PHE A 65 15.37 0.05 16.05
N GLU A 66 16.12 -0.87 16.64
CA GLU A 66 15.66 -1.66 17.80
C GLU A 66 16.06 -1.02 19.13
N THR A 67 15.16 -1.07 20.12
CA THR A 67 15.43 -0.71 21.51
C THR A 67 14.78 -1.73 22.46
N LYS A 68 15.06 -1.62 23.76
CA LYS A 68 14.44 -2.46 24.79
C LYS A 68 13.19 -1.78 25.37
N SER A 69 12.11 -2.55 25.50
CA SER A 69 10.92 -2.11 26.24
C SER A 69 11.17 -2.08 27.75
N SER A 70 10.22 -1.54 28.52
CA SER A 70 10.23 -1.60 29.98
C SER A 70 10.27 -3.05 30.51
N GLU A 71 9.87 -4.02 29.70
CA GLU A 71 9.89 -5.47 29.99
C GLU A 71 11.15 -6.18 29.44
N GLY A 72 12.09 -5.45 28.84
CA GLY A 72 13.33 -6.00 28.27
C GLY A 72 13.19 -6.69 26.91
N LYS A 73 12.01 -6.63 26.26
CA LYS A 73 11.80 -7.16 24.90
C LYS A 73 12.39 -6.23 23.85
N SER A 74 12.92 -6.79 22.74
CA SER A 74 13.33 -5.98 21.58
C SER A 74 12.07 -5.43 20.90
N ILE A 75 11.99 -4.12 20.74
CA ILE A 75 10.89 -3.40 20.11
C ILE A 75 11.42 -2.38 19.11
N ALA A 76 10.59 -1.99 18.15
CA ALA A 76 10.96 -0.96 17.19
C ALA A 76 10.92 0.43 17.84
N ALA A 77 11.83 1.29 17.42
CA ALA A 77 11.86 2.70 17.73
C ALA A 77 12.19 3.52 16.48
N TYR A 78 11.80 4.79 16.52
CA TYR A 78 11.89 5.69 15.39
C TYR A 78 12.62 6.97 15.79
N ARG A 79 13.54 7.42 14.95
CA ARG A 79 14.23 8.71 15.07
C ARG A 79 14.29 9.40 13.72
N PHE A 80 14.54 10.71 13.71
CA PHE A 80 14.75 11.43 12.43
C PHE A 80 15.92 10.82 11.66
N GLY A 81 15.66 10.47 10.40
CA GLY A 81 16.68 10.01 9.47
C GLY A 81 17.44 11.18 8.84
N ASP A 82 17.98 10.94 7.65
CA ASP A 82 18.69 11.96 6.87
C ASP A 82 17.74 13.08 6.40
N LEU A 83 17.80 14.22 7.08
CA LEU A 83 16.95 15.38 6.80
C LEU A 83 17.19 16.01 5.43
N SER A 84 18.29 15.70 4.73
CA SER A 84 18.49 16.14 3.35
C SER A 84 17.47 15.53 2.38
N LYS A 85 16.83 14.42 2.77
CA LYS A 85 15.82 13.70 1.98
C LYS A 85 14.38 14.14 2.29
N MET A 86 14.20 15.23 3.03
CA MET A 86 12.87 15.77 3.33
C MET A 86 12.12 16.20 2.07
N GLN A 87 10.80 16.03 2.11
CA GLN A 87 9.91 16.40 1.00
C GLN A 87 8.97 17.52 1.44
N ASN A 88 9.38 18.77 1.18
CA ASN A 88 8.67 19.98 1.62
C ASN A 88 7.25 20.10 1.05
N ASN A 89 6.96 19.46 -0.08
CA ASN A 89 5.66 19.52 -0.76
C ASN A 89 4.61 18.55 -0.18
N ARG A 90 4.95 17.75 0.84
CA ARG A 90 4.06 16.72 1.43
C ARG A 90 3.54 17.09 2.83
N SER A 91 3.66 18.34 3.26
CA SER A 91 3.28 18.81 4.60
C SER A 91 1.82 18.52 4.98
N GLY A 92 0.91 18.43 4.02
CA GLY A 92 -0.50 18.06 4.23
C GLY A 92 -0.75 16.58 4.54
N GLY A 93 0.24 15.72 4.32
CA GLY A 93 0.09 14.26 4.40
C GLY A 93 -0.87 13.70 3.34
N ARG A 94 -1.24 12.43 3.51
CA ARG A 94 -2.21 11.75 2.63
C ARG A 94 -3.60 12.38 2.78
N LEU A 95 -4.20 12.79 1.66
CA LEU A 95 -5.53 13.37 1.63
C LEU A 95 -6.61 12.28 1.76
N VAL A 96 -7.77 12.65 2.30
CA VAL A 96 -8.91 11.74 2.47
C VAL A 96 -9.77 11.74 1.19
N PHE A 97 -10.10 10.56 0.70
CA PHE A 97 -10.96 10.41 -0.46
C PHE A 97 -12.41 10.83 -0.17
N SER A 98 -13.04 11.55 -1.11
CA SER A 98 -14.47 11.87 -1.01
C SER A 98 -15.32 10.63 -1.27
N LYS A 99 -16.54 10.59 -0.69
CA LYS A 99 -17.51 9.51 -0.93
C LYS A 99 -17.95 9.45 -2.39
N GLU A 100 -18.12 10.61 -3.02
CA GLU A 100 -18.51 10.73 -4.42
C GLU A 100 -17.43 10.15 -5.35
N PHE A 101 -16.16 10.43 -5.07
CA PHE A 101 -15.05 9.85 -5.82
C PHE A 101 -15.01 8.31 -5.70
N LYS A 102 -15.23 7.77 -4.49
CA LYS A 102 -15.35 6.32 -4.28
C LYS A 102 -16.48 5.72 -5.11
N LYS A 103 -17.65 6.35 -5.09
CA LYS A 103 -18.82 5.90 -5.85
C LYS A 103 -18.56 5.92 -7.36
N LYS A 104 -17.86 6.95 -7.86
CA LYS A 104 -17.44 7.05 -9.27
C LYS A 104 -16.52 5.89 -9.65
N LEU A 105 -15.49 5.60 -8.85
CA LEU A 105 -14.60 4.45 -9.04
C LEU A 105 -15.35 3.12 -9.02
N TYR A 106 -16.33 2.99 -8.12
CA TYR A 106 -17.15 1.78 -8.01
C TYR A 106 -17.95 1.53 -9.29
N GLN A 107 -18.53 2.58 -9.86
CA GLN A 107 -19.27 2.51 -11.13
C GLN A 107 -18.34 2.17 -12.31
N THR A 108 -17.15 2.77 -12.37
CA THR A 108 -16.17 2.50 -13.46
C THR A 108 -15.78 1.03 -13.55
N ASN A 109 -15.58 0.34 -12.41
CA ASN A 109 -15.20 -1.07 -12.40
C ASN A 109 -16.34 -2.03 -12.02
N ASN A 110 -17.60 -1.56 -12.05
CA ASN A 110 -18.78 -2.35 -11.71
C ASN A 110 -18.68 -3.11 -10.38
N GLY A 111 -18.07 -2.50 -9.36
CA GLY A 111 -17.85 -3.10 -8.05
C GLY A 111 -16.83 -4.24 -7.99
N HIS A 112 -15.98 -4.41 -9.00
CA HIS A 112 -14.93 -5.41 -8.98
C HIS A 112 -13.66 -4.89 -8.29
N CYS A 113 -12.96 -5.80 -7.61
CA CYS A 113 -11.58 -5.59 -7.21
C CYS A 113 -10.66 -5.69 -8.43
N TYR A 114 -9.80 -4.72 -8.69
CA TYR A 114 -8.89 -4.72 -9.84
C TYR A 114 -7.85 -5.85 -9.83
N ILE A 115 -7.61 -6.50 -8.68
CA ILE A 115 -6.61 -7.57 -8.56
C ILE A 115 -7.22 -8.96 -8.71
N CYS A 116 -8.22 -9.30 -7.90
CA CYS A 116 -8.83 -10.63 -7.92
C CYS A 116 -10.04 -10.73 -8.86
N ASN A 117 -10.52 -9.61 -9.40
CA ASN A 117 -11.73 -9.54 -10.22
C ASN A 117 -13.02 -10.05 -9.54
N GLY A 118 -13.02 -10.27 -8.22
CA GLY A 118 -14.26 -10.55 -7.48
C GLY A 118 -15.15 -9.31 -7.41
N LYS A 119 -16.47 -9.52 -7.44
CA LYS A 119 -17.49 -8.48 -7.27
C LYS A 119 -17.84 -8.31 -5.79
N PHE A 120 -17.84 -7.08 -5.32
CA PHE A 120 -18.06 -6.73 -3.92
C PHE A 120 -19.05 -5.57 -3.79
N GLU A 121 -19.74 -5.49 -2.65
CA GLU A 121 -20.41 -4.25 -2.25
C GLU A 121 -19.38 -3.13 -2.00
N GLU A 122 -19.77 -1.87 -2.25
CA GLU A 122 -18.87 -0.70 -2.14
C GLU A 122 -18.16 -0.61 -0.79
N ARG A 123 -18.82 -1.02 0.30
CA ARG A 123 -18.25 -0.98 1.66
C ARG A 123 -17.02 -1.87 1.84
N TYR A 124 -16.89 -2.94 1.05
CA TYR A 124 -15.78 -3.88 1.15
C TYR A 124 -14.59 -3.52 0.25
N LEU A 125 -14.75 -2.51 -0.60
CA LEU A 125 -13.70 -2.00 -1.46
C LEU A 125 -13.03 -0.77 -0.85
N GLN A 126 -11.72 -0.69 -1.03
CA GLN A 126 -10.86 0.39 -0.59
C GLN A 126 -10.27 1.07 -1.82
N ILE A 127 -10.23 2.40 -1.80
CA ILE A 127 -9.49 3.15 -2.82
C ILE A 127 -8.01 3.01 -2.49
N ASP A 128 -7.22 2.65 -3.49
CA ASP A 128 -5.78 2.79 -3.42
C ASP A 128 -5.23 3.42 -4.70
N HIS A 129 -4.03 3.98 -4.59
CA HIS A 129 -3.33 4.55 -5.73
C HIS A 129 -2.73 3.44 -6.59
N ARG A 130 -2.79 3.59 -7.91
CA ARG A 130 -2.06 2.70 -8.82
C ARG A 130 -0.56 2.82 -8.64
N VAL A 131 -0.06 4.06 -8.57
CA VAL A 131 1.31 4.36 -8.18
C VAL A 131 1.30 4.75 -6.70
N PRO A 132 2.03 4.05 -5.82
CA PRO A 132 2.02 4.37 -4.41
C PRO A 132 2.26 5.85 -4.09
N TYR A 133 1.60 6.32 -3.02
CA TYR A 133 1.76 7.69 -2.50
C TYR A 133 3.24 7.97 -2.17
N GLU A 134 3.97 7.00 -1.65
CA GLU A 134 5.38 7.15 -1.31
C GLU A 134 6.27 7.44 -2.53
N ILE A 135 5.81 7.08 -3.73
CA ILE A 135 6.49 7.32 -5.00
C ILE A 135 5.99 8.63 -5.63
N SER A 136 4.69 8.77 -5.85
CA SER A 136 4.13 9.91 -6.60
C SER A 136 3.56 11.05 -5.74
N GLY A 137 3.28 10.80 -4.46
CA GLY A 137 2.56 11.72 -3.58
C GLY A 137 1.09 11.89 -3.95
N ASP A 138 0.39 12.78 -3.25
CA ASP A 138 -0.86 13.38 -3.74
C ASP A 138 -0.45 14.67 -4.47
N GLY A 139 -0.54 14.70 -5.79
CA GLY A 139 -0.25 15.91 -6.58
C GLY A 139 -1.35 16.96 -6.44
N GLU A 140 -1.17 18.13 -7.05
CA GLU A 140 -2.21 19.20 -7.14
C GLU A 140 -3.53 18.69 -7.75
N TYR A 141 -3.47 17.57 -8.47
CA TYR A 141 -4.58 16.92 -9.17
C TYR A 141 -5.23 15.76 -8.38
N PHE A 142 -5.14 15.73 -7.05
CA PHE A 142 -5.78 14.70 -6.22
C PHE A 142 -7.28 14.55 -6.55
N GLN A 143 -7.73 13.31 -6.77
CA GLN A 143 -9.09 12.96 -7.20
C GLN A 143 -9.55 13.53 -8.57
N GLN A 144 -8.69 14.19 -9.35
CA GLN A 144 -9.10 14.73 -10.65
C GLN A 144 -9.10 13.65 -11.74
N ASN A 145 -8.10 12.77 -11.75
CA ASN A 145 -8.00 11.70 -12.73
C ASN A 145 -8.31 10.34 -12.08
N ILE A 146 -9.43 9.75 -12.48
CA ILE A 146 -9.90 8.46 -11.96
C ILE A 146 -8.93 7.31 -12.25
N ASN A 147 -8.16 7.42 -13.34
CA ASN A 147 -7.25 6.37 -13.77
C ASN A 147 -6.02 6.24 -12.88
N ASP A 148 -5.74 7.22 -12.01
CA ASP A 148 -4.62 7.15 -11.06
C ASP A 148 -4.94 6.26 -9.84
N TYR A 149 -6.19 5.82 -9.74
CA TYR A 149 -6.73 5.10 -8.60
C TYR A 149 -7.40 3.80 -9.04
N MET A 150 -7.58 2.91 -8.07
CA MET A 150 -8.19 1.61 -8.25
C MET A 150 -8.94 1.19 -6.98
N LEU A 151 -9.97 0.35 -7.15
CA LEU A 151 -10.66 -0.28 -6.02
C LEU A 151 -10.11 -1.68 -5.77
N LEU A 152 -9.83 -1.94 -4.50
CA LEU A 152 -9.27 -3.21 -4.02
C LEU A 152 -10.10 -3.75 -2.85
N CYS A 153 -10.33 -5.06 -2.81
CA CYS A 153 -10.76 -5.67 -1.57
C CYS A 153 -9.61 -5.62 -0.54
N ALA A 154 -9.95 -5.69 0.76
CA ALA A 154 -8.96 -5.54 1.84
C ALA A 154 -7.76 -6.50 1.71
N SER A 155 -7.99 -7.75 1.30
CA SER A 155 -6.93 -8.76 1.11
C SER A 155 -5.97 -8.35 -0.02
N CYS A 156 -6.50 -7.99 -1.19
CA CYS A 156 -5.69 -7.55 -2.32
C CYS A 156 -4.93 -6.26 -2.02
N ASN A 157 -5.55 -5.31 -1.30
CA ASN A 157 -4.90 -4.07 -0.90
C ASN A 157 -3.72 -4.34 0.07
N ARG A 158 -3.89 -5.27 1.01
CA ARG A 158 -2.81 -5.70 1.89
C ARG A 158 -1.67 -6.35 1.12
N ALA A 159 -1.98 -7.24 0.17
CA ALA A 159 -0.99 -7.89 -0.67
C ALA A 159 -0.21 -6.89 -1.53
N LYS A 160 -0.90 -5.92 -2.14
CA LYS A 160 -0.29 -4.79 -2.85
C LYS A 160 0.65 -4.01 -1.94
N SER A 161 0.17 -3.59 -0.78
CA SER A 161 0.96 -2.81 0.18
C SER A 161 2.24 -3.55 0.57
N TRP A 162 2.13 -4.82 0.96
CA TRP A 162 3.27 -5.63 1.34
C TRP A 162 4.28 -5.77 0.21
N SER A 163 3.83 -6.10 -1.00
CA SER A 163 4.72 -6.27 -2.14
C SER A 163 5.38 -4.95 -2.56
N CYS A 164 4.67 -3.83 -2.47
CA CYS A 164 5.21 -2.51 -2.77
C CYS A 164 6.26 -2.11 -1.72
N GLU A 165 5.98 -2.28 -0.43
CA GLU A 165 6.90 -1.92 0.67
C GLU A 165 8.25 -2.66 0.60
N HIS A 166 8.29 -3.83 -0.02
CA HIS A 166 9.50 -4.64 -0.22
C HIS A 166 10.08 -4.56 -1.65
N CYS A 167 9.53 -3.70 -2.50
CA CYS A 167 10.00 -3.53 -3.88
C CYS A 167 11.18 -2.55 -3.93
N LYS A 168 12.21 -2.85 -4.72
CA LYS A 168 13.36 -1.95 -4.92
C LYS A 168 12.96 -0.57 -5.47
N ASN A 169 11.92 -0.52 -6.32
CA ASN A 169 11.39 0.76 -6.80
C ASN A 169 10.76 1.61 -5.68
N TRP A 170 10.27 0.97 -4.63
CA TRP A 170 9.78 1.66 -3.44
C TRP A 170 10.92 2.12 -2.54
N THR A 171 11.96 1.32 -2.33
CA THR A 171 13.04 1.68 -1.41
C THR A 171 13.98 2.72 -2.02
N ASP A 172 14.31 2.57 -3.31
CA ASP A 172 15.45 3.25 -3.92
C ASP A 172 15.07 4.10 -5.14
N GLU A 173 14.47 3.49 -6.17
CA GLU A 173 14.43 4.09 -7.52
C GLU A 173 13.33 5.15 -7.69
N LYS A 174 12.18 4.95 -7.06
CA LYS A 174 11.02 5.87 -7.09
C LYS A 174 10.53 6.21 -8.51
N ASP A 175 10.66 5.29 -9.47
CA ASP A 175 10.20 5.45 -10.84
C ASP A 175 8.70 5.16 -10.99
N VAL A 176 7.95 6.19 -11.40
CA VAL A 176 6.52 6.11 -11.68
C VAL A 176 6.23 5.14 -12.81
N LYS A 177 7.06 5.11 -13.87
CA LYS A 177 6.81 4.27 -15.06
C LYS A 177 6.87 2.78 -14.72
N SER A 178 7.82 2.39 -13.88
CA SER A 178 7.92 1.02 -13.36
C SER A 178 6.67 0.61 -12.59
N CYS A 179 6.06 1.49 -11.78
CA CYS A 179 4.79 1.19 -11.12
C CYS A 179 3.63 1.03 -12.10
N LEU A 180 3.58 1.85 -13.16
CA LEU A 180 2.54 1.77 -14.20
C LEU A 180 2.67 0.52 -15.10
N LYS A 181 3.81 -0.18 -15.04
CA LYS A 181 4.04 -1.48 -15.69
C LYS A 181 4.02 -2.66 -14.71
N CYS A 182 3.71 -2.42 -13.44
CA CYS A 182 3.63 -3.45 -12.41
C CYS A 182 2.20 -3.97 -12.28
N TYR A 183 2.03 -5.28 -12.04
CA TYR A 183 0.73 -5.90 -11.75
C TYR A 183 -0.05 -5.18 -10.65
N TRP A 184 0.65 -4.66 -9.64
CA TRP A 184 0.03 -3.97 -8.52
C TRP A 184 -0.50 -2.59 -8.88
N GLY A 185 0.04 -1.93 -9.91
CA GLY A 185 -0.43 -0.62 -10.36
C GLY A 185 -1.39 -0.74 -11.54
N LYS A 186 -1.10 -1.62 -12.49
CA LYS A 186 -1.86 -1.78 -13.73
C LYS A 186 -2.10 -3.25 -14.08
N PRO A 187 -2.88 -3.99 -13.26
CA PRO A 187 -3.11 -5.43 -13.43
C PRO A 187 -3.66 -5.82 -14.80
N GLU A 188 -4.33 -4.90 -15.49
CA GLU A 188 -4.86 -5.09 -16.84
C GLU A 188 -3.78 -5.08 -17.95
N ASP A 189 -2.62 -4.48 -17.70
CA ASP A 189 -1.57 -4.25 -18.69
C ASP A 189 -0.22 -4.07 -18.00
N TYR A 190 0.37 -5.19 -17.56
CA TYR A 190 1.62 -5.19 -16.79
C TYR A 190 2.70 -6.09 -17.39
N GLU A 191 3.95 -5.74 -17.08
CA GLU A 191 5.15 -6.41 -17.56
C GLU A 191 5.92 -7.15 -16.46
N HIS A 192 5.61 -6.89 -15.18
CA HIS A 192 6.29 -7.51 -14.05
C HIS A 192 5.44 -7.45 -12.76
N ILE A 193 5.88 -8.17 -11.73
CA ILE A 193 5.34 -8.05 -10.37
C ILE A 193 6.50 -7.66 -9.46
N ALA A 194 6.49 -6.43 -8.93
CA ALA A 194 7.58 -5.91 -8.09
C ALA A 194 8.98 -6.11 -8.71
N LEU A 195 9.14 -5.69 -9.97
CA LEU A 195 10.33 -5.84 -10.83
C LEU A 195 10.72 -7.27 -11.22
N GLU A 196 10.03 -8.28 -10.68
CA GLU A 196 10.23 -9.68 -11.07
C GLU A 196 9.43 -10.03 -12.33
N LYS A 197 10.04 -10.83 -13.22
CA LYS A 197 9.47 -11.20 -14.53
C LYS A 197 8.41 -12.30 -14.40
N ILE A 198 7.32 -11.98 -13.69
CA ILE A 198 6.22 -12.87 -13.35
C ILE A 198 4.98 -12.48 -14.16
N ARG A 199 4.20 -13.48 -14.59
CA ARG A 199 2.82 -13.31 -15.06
C ARG A 199 1.88 -14.12 -14.18
N ARG A 200 0.99 -13.42 -13.51
CA ARG A 200 -0.10 -13.93 -12.67
C ARG A 200 -1.44 -13.64 -13.35
N LEU A 201 -2.25 -14.67 -13.48
CA LEU A 201 -3.66 -14.55 -13.80
C LEU A 201 -4.44 -14.93 -12.55
N GLU A 202 -5.26 -14.02 -12.05
CA GLU A 202 -6.24 -14.29 -11.01
C GLU A 202 -7.58 -14.61 -11.65
N LEU A 203 -8.20 -15.69 -11.18
CA LEU A 203 -9.52 -16.13 -11.64
C LEU A 203 -10.43 -16.26 -10.42
N THR A 204 -11.53 -15.54 -10.45
CA THR A 204 -12.60 -15.65 -9.46
C THR A 204 -13.84 -16.15 -10.18
N TRP A 205 -14.41 -17.26 -9.71
CA TRP A 205 -15.74 -17.70 -10.11
C TRP A 205 -16.71 -17.28 -9.01
N GLN A 206 -17.73 -16.49 -9.36
CA GLN A 206 -18.68 -15.97 -8.39
C GLN A 206 -20.12 -16.11 -8.90
N GLY A 207 -21.04 -16.34 -7.97
CA GLY A 207 -22.46 -16.52 -8.31
C GLY A 207 -22.65 -17.72 -9.25
N GLU A 208 -23.25 -17.49 -10.40
CA GLU A 208 -23.56 -18.53 -11.38
C GLU A 208 -22.30 -19.21 -11.95
N GLU A 209 -21.16 -18.51 -11.98
CA GLU A 209 -19.92 -19.06 -12.51
C GLU A 209 -19.34 -20.20 -11.67
N VAL A 210 -19.74 -20.30 -10.39
CA VAL A 210 -19.29 -21.36 -9.47
C VAL A 210 -19.62 -22.74 -10.04
N TYR A 211 -20.72 -22.87 -10.77
CA TYR A 211 -21.07 -24.11 -11.47
C TYR A 211 -19.97 -24.58 -12.44
N PHE A 212 -19.35 -23.66 -13.18
CA PHE A 212 -18.24 -23.99 -14.08
C PHE A 212 -16.98 -24.39 -13.31
N PHE A 213 -16.71 -23.73 -12.19
CA PHE A 213 -15.60 -24.10 -11.32
C PHE A 213 -15.72 -25.55 -10.83
N GLU A 214 -16.90 -25.94 -10.32
CA GLU A 214 -17.13 -27.30 -9.81
C GLU A 214 -17.01 -28.35 -10.92
N LYS A 215 -17.44 -28.03 -12.15
CA LYS A 215 -17.23 -28.90 -13.30
C LYS A 215 -15.76 -29.12 -13.62
N ILE A 216 -14.98 -28.04 -13.72
CA ILE A 216 -13.55 -28.11 -14.04
C ILE A 216 -12.80 -28.85 -12.92
N LYS A 217 -13.18 -28.62 -11.66
CA LYS A 217 -12.65 -29.33 -10.50
C LYS A 217 -12.89 -30.83 -10.59
N LYS A 218 -14.13 -31.26 -10.87
CA LYS A 218 -14.47 -32.68 -11.04
C LYS A 218 -13.69 -33.33 -12.19
N GLU A 219 -13.50 -32.62 -13.30
CA GLU A 219 -12.67 -33.11 -14.40
C GLU A 219 -11.19 -33.25 -14.02
N ALA A 220 -10.65 -32.31 -13.23
CA ALA A 220 -9.28 -32.38 -12.73
C ALA A 220 -9.09 -33.58 -11.79
N GLU A 221 -10.06 -33.83 -10.89
CA GLU A 221 -10.09 -34.97 -9.97
C GLU A 221 -10.14 -36.31 -10.71
N ASN A 222 -11.04 -36.44 -11.70
CA ASN A 222 -11.14 -37.65 -12.53
C ASN A 222 -9.83 -37.96 -13.29
N ARG A 223 -8.98 -36.96 -13.50
CA ARG A 223 -7.67 -37.07 -14.17
C ARG A 223 -6.50 -37.14 -13.20
N GLY A 224 -6.75 -37.17 -11.89
CA GLY A 224 -5.72 -37.17 -10.86
C GLY A 224 -4.76 -35.97 -10.94
N THR A 225 -5.23 -34.82 -11.44
CA THR A 225 -4.39 -33.64 -11.70
C THR A 225 -4.82 -32.47 -10.81
N ALA A 226 -3.86 -31.70 -10.31
CA ALA A 226 -4.16 -30.46 -9.58
C ALA A 226 -4.96 -29.48 -10.47
N LEU A 227 -6.02 -28.88 -9.94
CA LEU A 227 -6.94 -28.00 -10.67
C LEU A 227 -6.21 -26.90 -11.47
N SER A 228 -5.24 -26.22 -10.86
CA SER A 228 -4.47 -25.17 -11.53
C SER A 228 -3.63 -25.68 -12.71
N LYS A 229 -3.08 -26.90 -12.61
CA LYS A 229 -2.37 -27.55 -13.71
C LYS A 229 -3.34 -27.95 -14.82
N TYR A 230 -4.53 -28.42 -14.46
CA TYR A 230 -5.57 -28.79 -15.41
C TYR A 230 -6.06 -27.57 -16.20
N VAL A 231 -6.38 -26.46 -15.54
CA VAL A 231 -6.77 -25.21 -16.22
C VAL A 231 -5.69 -24.73 -17.19
N LYS A 232 -4.41 -24.75 -16.78
CA LYS A 232 -3.29 -24.40 -17.67
C LYS A 232 -3.18 -25.33 -18.88
N SER A 233 -3.47 -26.62 -18.72
CA SER A 233 -3.42 -27.58 -19.83
C SER A 233 -4.55 -27.34 -20.84
N LEU A 234 -5.75 -26.98 -20.38
CA LEU A 234 -6.86 -26.58 -21.24
C LEU A 234 -6.50 -25.36 -22.09
N LEU A 235 -5.94 -24.32 -21.47
CA LEU A 235 -5.48 -23.11 -22.17
C LEU A 235 -4.39 -23.44 -23.21
N LYS A 236 -3.42 -24.28 -22.85
CA LYS A 236 -2.35 -24.73 -23.76
C LYS A 236 -2.91 -25.52 -24.94
N LYS A 237 -3.94 -26.35 -24.72
CA LYS A 237 -4.60 -27.11 -25.78
C LYS A 237 -5.37 -26.19 -26.73
N TYR A 238 -6.05 -25.18 -26.20
CA TYR A 238 -6.80 -24.21 -27.00
C TYR A 238 -5.88 -23.39 -27.91
N LEU A 239 -4.75 -22.88 -27.38
CA LEU A 239 -3.81 -22.06 -28.15
C LEU A 239 -2.93 -22.83 -29.15
N LYS A 240 -2.96 -24.18 -29.10
CA LYS A 240 -2.24 -25.05 -30.02
C LYS A 240 -3.12 -25.60 -31.15
N GLN A 241 -4.41 -25.24 -31.16
CA GLN A 241 -5.29 -25.43 -32.31
C GLN A 241 -4.95 -24.38 -33.36
#